data_AF-A0A957HEF8-F1
#
_entry.id   AF-A0A957HEF8-F1
#
_cell.length_a   1.000
_cell.length_b   1.000
_cell.length_c   1.000
_cell.angle_alpha   90.00
_cell.angle_beta   90.00
_cell.angle_gamma   90.00
#
_symmetry.space_group_name_H-M   'P 1'
#
loop_
_entity.id
_entity.type
_entity.pdbx_description
1 polymer ?
#
loop_
_entity_poly.entity_id
_entity_poly.type
_entity_poly.pdbx_seq_one_letter_code
_entity_poly.pdbx_strand_id
1 'polypeptide(L)'
;MTDPNHENFSEENQPQEEEEVRTPKFLEARPGRLVSWQGLIERVIEEFRLEHGKDESEAIREAQSAAQRRALVRDAALYIFAVEAVQLSPVEQAEIIGTAYSELFGFGPLDPYFADEKVVTIALEGVNKLSVRYGAGADFTLQEPVFEDIHHLRRILRRLLQQANADFQLELPIIEVGLMVEDRPVSVSIAVP
;
A
#
# COMPACT_ATOMS: atom_id res chain seq x y z
N MET A 1 1.38 -59.05 -27.61
CA MET A 1 0.65 -58.44 -26.48
C MET A 1 1.74 -57.92 -25.57
N THR A 2 2.13 -56.69 -25.84
CA THR A 2 3.40 -56.08 -25.43
C THR A 2 3.07 -54.62 -25.19
N ASP A 3 3.01 -54.23 -23.92
CA ASP A 3 2.94 -52.84 -23.48
C ASP A 3 4.29 -52.15 -23.72
N PRO A 4 4.29 -50.92 -24.26
CA PRO A 4 5.45 -50.05 -24.09
C PRO A 4 5.06 -48.64 -23.58
N ASN A 5 5.86 -48.21 -22.60
CA ASN A 5 6.31 -46.84 -22.31
C ASN A 5 5.27 -45.79 -21.90
N HIS A 6 5.19 -45.41 -20.62
CA HIS A 6 6.06 -44.41 -19.95
C HIS A 6 6.20 -43.11 -20.76
N GLU A 7 5.21 -42.23 -20.59
CA GLU A 7 5.31 -40.82 -20.96
C GLU A 7 6.10 -40.07 -19.88
N ASN A 8 7.29 -39.61 -20.28
CA ASN A 8 8.09 -38.65 -19.53
C ASN A 8 7.35 -37.30 -19.52
N PHE A 9 6.84 -36.89 -18.35
CA PHE A 9 6.54 -35.49 -18.09
C PHE A 9 7.86 -34.76 -17.90
N SER A 10 8.33 -34.09 -18.95
CA SER A 10 9.36 -33.07 -18.84
C SER A 10 8.77 -31.88 -18.09
N GLU A 11 9.13 -31.75 -16.81
CA GLU A 11 8.94 -30.55 -16.01
C GLU A 11 9.68 -29.39 -16.69
N GLU A 12 8.93 -28.54 -17.39
CA GLU A 12 9.43 -27.27 -17.90
C GLU A 12 9.79 -26.38 -16.70
N ASN A 13 11.09 -26.11 -16.58
CA ASN A 13 11.69 -25.06 -15.77
C ASN A 13 10.86 -23.78 -15.87
N GLN A 14 10.10 -23.47 -14.82
CA GLN A 14 9.62 -22.10 -14.60
C GLN A 14 10.86 -21.26 -14.26
N PRO A 15 11.15 -20.17 -15.00
CA PRO A 15 12.23 -19.29 -14.64
C PRO A 15 11.91 -18.69 -13.26
N GLN A 16 12.78 -18.96 -12.29
CA GLN A 16 12.78 -18.28 -11.01
C GLN A 16 13.03 -16.80 -11.30
N GLU A 17 11.98 -15.98 -11.18
CA GLU A 17 12.07 -14.52 -11.22
C GLU A 17 13.08 -14.12 -10.14
N GLU A 18 14.21 -13.57 -10.57
CA GLU A 18 15.21 -13.00 -9.68
C GLU A 18 14.51 -11.85 -8.92
N GLU A 19 14.21 -12.05 -7.63
CA GLU A 19 13.68 -11.00 -6.76
C GLU A 19 14.61 -9.80 -6.84
N GLU A 20 14.19 -8.76 -7.55
CA GLU A 20 14.92 -7.51 -7.67
C GLU A 20 14.97 -6.88 -6.27
N VAL A 21 16.08 -7.09 -5.55
CA VAL A 21 16.23 -6.63 -4.17
C VAL A 21 16.14 -5.10 -4.16
N ARG A 22 14.98 -4.59 -3.72
CA ARG A 22 14.75 -3.15 -3.56
C ARG A 22 15.79 -2.57 -2.63
N THR A 23 16.72 -1.79 -3.18
CA THR A 23 17.77 -1.16 -2.39
C THR A 23 17.18 0.04 -1.65
N PRO A 24 17.25 0.08 -0.30
CA PRO A 24 16.70 1.18 0.46
C PRO A 24 17.45 2.48 0.13
N LYS A 25 16.71 3.55 -0.17
CA LYS A 25 17.28 4.91 -0.25
C LYS A 25 17.60 5.38 1.17
N PHE A 26 18.86 5.69 1.45
CA PHE A 26 19.31 6.22 2.74
C PHE A 26 19.58 7.72 2.68
N LEU A 27 19.39 8.38 3.82
CA LEU A 27 19.62 9.79 4.05
C LEU A 27 20.57 9.97 5.24
N GLU A 28 21.43 10.97 5.17
CA GLU A 28 22.20 11.42 6.33
C GLU A 28 21.27 12.18 7.28
N ALA A 29 21.27 11.77 8.54
CA ALA A 29 20.54 12.40 9.63
C ALA A 29 21.54 13.08 10.60
N ARG A 30 21.18 13.19 11.89
CA ARG A 30 22.11 13.59 12.97
C ARG A 30 23.51 12.99 12.79
N PRO A 31 24.58 13.68 13.21
CA PRO A 31 25.95 13.29 12.91
C PRO A 31 26.23 11.80 13.15
N GLY A 32 26.55 11.07 12.07
CA GLY A 32 26.88 9.64 12.12
C GLY A 32 25.70 8.67 12.10
N ARG A 33 24.46 9.14 11.89
CA ARG A 33 23.27 8.28 11.74
C ARG A 33 22.75 8.33 10.30
N LEU A 34 22.48 7.15 9.74
CA LEU A 34 21.71 7.01 8.51
C LEU A 34 20.26 6.64 8.86
N VAL A 35 19.32 7.24 8.14
CA VAL A 35 17.90 6.89 8.21
C VAL A 35 17.45 6.52 6.80
N SER A 36 16.74 5.40 6.66
CA SER A 36 16.14 5.04 5.37
C SER A 36 14.95 5.94 5.08
N TRP A 37 14.67 6.15 3.80
CA TRP A 37 13.49 6.87 3.34
C TRP A 37 12.21 6.33 3.97
N GLN A 38 12.07 4.99 3.97
CA GLN A 38 10.92 4.32 4.58
C GLN A 38 10.87 4.51 6.10
N GLY A 39 12.02 4.40 6.78
CA GLY A 39 12.09 4.65 8.21
C GLY A 39 11.74 6.10 8.58
N LEU A 40 11.93 7.06 7.67
CA LEU A 40 11.48 8.43 7.87
C LEU A 40 9.95 8.54 7.74
N ILE A 41 9.35 7.91 6.73
CA ILE A 41 7.89 7.84 6.55
C ILE A 41 7.21 7.18 7.76
N GLU A 42 7.71 6.03 8.21
CA GLU A 42 7.19 5.32 9.39
C GLU A 42 7.18 6.21 10.63
N ARG A 43 8.24 7.00 10.82
CA ARG A 43 8.35 7.92 11.94
C ARG A 43 7.41 9.11 11.85
N VAL A 44 7.16 9.64 10.66
CA VAL A 44 6.12 10.65 10.45
C VAL A 44 4.75 10.09 10.81
N ILE A 45 4.45 8.87 10.37
CA ILE A 45 3.20 8.18 10.67
C ILE A 45 3.05 7.94 12.19
N GLU A 46 4.12 7.52 12.85
CA GLU A 46 4.10 7.29 14.29
C GLU A 46 3.93 8.60 15.08
N GLU A 47 4.64 9.66 14.71
CA GLU A 47 4.46 10.98 15.32
C GLU A 47 3.03 11.48 15.15
N PHE A 48 2.47 11.36 13.94
CA PHE A 48 1.09 11.72 13.68
C PHE A 48 0.11 10.99 14.62
N ARG A 49 0.32 9.68 14.83
CA ARG A 49 -0.52 8.88 15.74
C ARG A 49 -0.31 9.23 17.21
N LEU A 50 0.90 9.63 17.60
CA LEU A 50 1.18 10.10 18.95
C LEU A 50 0.47 11.43 19.24
N GLU A 51 0.48 12.35 18.29
CA GLU A 51 -0.14 13.68 18.43
C GLU A 51 -1.66 13.64 18.32
N HIS A 52 -2.20 12.82 17.42
CA HIS A 52 -3.62 12.82 17.06
C HIS A 52 -4.37 11.53 17.40
N GLY A 53 -3.73 10.59 18.12
CA GLY A 53 -4.33 9.30 18.46
C GLY A 53 -4.61 8.40 17.25
N LYS A 54 -5.20 7.23 17.51
CA LYS A 54 -5.65 6.30 16.46
C LYS A 54 -7.03 6.74 15.97
N ASP A 55 -7.05 7.61 14.96
CA ASP A 55 -8.20 7.91 14.09
C ASP A 55 -9.39 8.68 14.72
N GLU A 56 -9.31 9.15 15.98
CA GLU A 56 -10.45 9.75 16.69
C GLU A 56 -10.17 11.06 17.46
N SER A 57 -9.00 11.69 17.32
CA SER A 57 -8.78 13.00 17.96
C SER A 57 -9.72 14.07 17.41
N GLU A 58 -9.97 15.09 18.24
CA GLU A 58 -10.72 16.28 17.82
C GLU A 58 -10.11 16.91 16.56
N ALA A 59 -8.77 16.99 16.47
CA ALA A 59 -8.09 17.53 15.29
C ALA A 59 -8.42 16.76 14.00
N ILE A 60 -8.45 15.42 14.03
CA ILE A 60 -8.84 14.60 12.86
C ILE A 60 -10.32 14.81 12.54
N ARG A 61 -11.17 14.89 13.57
CA ARG A 61 -12.61 15.12 13.40
C ARG A 61 -12.90 16.52 12.88
N GLU A 62 -12.09 17.53 13.17
CA GLU A 62 -12.22 18.88 12.64
C GLU A 62 -11.64 19.04 11.23
N ALA A 63 -10.72 18.16 10.83
CA ALA A 63 -10.13 18.12 9.50
C ALA A 63 -11.09 17.52 8.45
N GLN A 64 -12.13 18.29 8.13
CA GLN A 64 -13.22 17.94 7.23
C GLN A 64 -12.79 17.85 5.75
N SER A 65 -11.63 18.37 5.39
CA SER A 65 -11.09 18.34 4.02
C SER A 65 -9.74 17.62 3.92
N ALA A 66 -9.45 17.09 2.73
CA ALA A 66 -8.14 16.50 2.42
C ALA A 66 -6.98 17.49 2.66
N ALA A 67 -7.19 18.78 2.34
CA ALA A 67 -6.21 19.83 2.57
C ALA A 67 -5.89 20.02 4.07
N GLN A 68 -6.91 20.00 4.94
CA GLN A 68 -6.72 20.10 6.39
C GLN A 68 -6.00 18.86 6.93
N ARG A 69 -6.39 17.65 6.53
CA ARG A 69 -5.70 16.42 6.96
C ARG A 69 -4.24 16.40 6.50
N ARG A 70 -3.97 16.86 5.28
CA ARG A 70 -2.60 16.98 4.76
C ARG A 70 -1.76 18.01 5.51
N ALA A 71 -2.38 19.07 6.03
CA ALA A 71 -1.72 20.02 6.90
C ALA A 71 -1.26 19.35 8.21
N LEU A 72 -2.11 18.55 8.86
CA LEU A 72 -1.73 17.81 10.07
C LEU A 72 -0.55 16.86 9.82
N VAL A 73 -0.59 16.09 8.72
CA VAL A 73 0.53 15.19 8.36
C VAL A 73 1.82 15.96 8.09
N ARG A 74 1.72 17.11 7.41
CA ARG A 74 2.87 17.97 7.15
C ARG A 74 3.46 18.47 8.46
N ASP A 75 2.65 18.87 9.44
CA ASP A 75 3.13 19.43 10.69
C ASP A 75 3.90 18.37 11.50
N ALA A 76 3.39 17.13 11.58
CA ALA A 76 4.10 15.98 12.13
C ALA A 76 5.41 15.67 11.36
N ALA A 77 5.38 15.76 10.02
CA ALA A 77 6.56 15.51 9.19
C ALA A 77 7.66 16.54 9.42
N LEU A 78 7.31 17.83 9.48
CA LEU A 78 8.27 18.91 9.73
C LEU A 78 8.92 18.78 11.10
N TYR A 79 8.17 18.34 12.12
CA TYR A 79 8.73 18.01 13.42
C TYR A 79 9.76 16.88 13.31
N ILE A 80 9.43 15.78 12.65
CA ILE A 80 10.35 14.65 12.48
C ILE A 80 11.60 15.04 11.68
N PHE A 81 11.48 15.85 10.63
CA PHE A 81 12.63 16.32 9.85
C PHE A 81 13.59 17.14 10.72
N ALA A 82 13.04 18.02 11.57
CA ALA A 82 13.82 18.81 12.51
C ALA A 82 14.48 17.95 13.59
N VAL A 83 13.74 17.00 14.18
CA VAL A 83 14.26 16.08 15.21
C VAL A 83 15.37 15.23 14.64
N GLU A 84 15.22 14.68 13.43
CA GLU A 84 16.25 13.85 12.80
C GLU A 84 17.39 14.64 12.15
N ALA A 85 17.28 15.97 12.08
CA ALA A 85 18.24 16.83 11.41
C ALA A 85 18.54 16.37 9.96
N VAL A 86 17.53 15.86 9.25
CA VAL A 86 17.64 15.45 7.84
C VAL A 86 17.54 16.67 6.93
N GLN A 87 18.39 16.73 5.90
CA GLN A 87 18.32 17.76 4.88
C GLN A 87 17.59 17.20 3.66
N LEU A 88 16.37 17.67 3.43
CA LEU A 88 15.52 17.26 2.33
C LEU A 88 15.22 18.43 1.42
N SER A 89 15.26 18.20 0.11
CA SER A 89 14.71 19.15 -0.85
C SER A 89 13.19 19.30 -0.68
N PRO A 90 12.57 20.41 -1.15
CA PRO A 90 11.12 20.57 -1.08
C PRO A 90 10.34 19.45 -1.78
N VAL A 91 10.89 18.90 -2.86
CA VAL A 91 10.31 17.75 -3.59
C VAL A 91 10.32 16.52 -2.71
N GLU A 92 11.45 16.21 -2.07
CA GLU A 92 11.55 15.03 -1.20
C GLU A 92 10.64 15.13 0.03
N GLN A 93 10.53 16.33 0.61
CA GLN A 93 9.58 16.57 1.70
C GLN A 93 8.14 16.29 1.23
N ALA A 94 7.76 16.80 0.06
CA ALA A 94 6.42 16.62 -0.49
C ALA A 94 6.12 15.13 -0.79
N GLU A 95 7.11 14.38 -1.24
CA GLU A 95 7.00 12.92 -1.45
C GLU A 95 6.76 12.19 -0.12
N ILE A 96 7.58 12.42 0.90
CA ILE A 96 7.42 11.78 2.22
C ILE A 96 6.07 12.12 2.85
N ILE A 97 5.68 13.40 2.82
CA ILE A 97 4.37 13.86 3.32
C ILE A 97 3.24 13.20 2.52
N GLY A 98 3.41 13.08 1.20
CA GLY A 98 2.46 12.43 0.32
C GLY A 98 2.26 10.95 0.65
N THR A 99 3.35 10.22 0.79
CA THR A 99 3.31 8.80 1.16
C THR A 99 2.73 8.61 2.55
N ALA A 100 3.17 9.40 3.54
CA ALA A 100 2.60 9.34 4.90
C ALA A 100 1.09 9.64 4.91
N TYR A 101 0.65 10.63 4.11
CA TYR A 101 -0.78 10.95 3.97
C TYR A 101 -1.56 9.79 3.36
N SER A 102 -1.04 9.20 2.28
CA SER A 102 -1.64 8.03 1.62
C SER A 102 -1.73 6.83 2.57
N GLU A 103 -0.70 6.63 3.38
CA GLU A 103 -0.64 5.59 4.42
C GLU A 103 -1.62 5.82 5.57
N LEU A 104 -1.93 7.07 5.92
CA LEU A 104 -2.83 7.40 7.02
C LEU A 104 -4.30 7.45 6.57
N PHE A 105 -4.56 8.13 5.45
CA PHE A 105 -5.91 8.51 5.03
C PHE A 105 -6.36 7.91 3.70
N GLY A 106 -5.44 7.33 2.93
CA GLY A 106 -5.74 6.63 1.68
C GLY A 106 -5.60 5.13 1.81
N PHE A 107 -5.34 4.49 0.67
CA PHE A 107 -5.07 3.07 0.55
C PHE A 107 -3.57 2.78 0.38
N GLY A 108 -2.71 3.73 0.79
CA GLY A 108 -1.27 3.58 0.80
C GLY A 108 -0.75 3.18 -0.59
N PRO A 109 -0.06 2.03 -0.71
CA PRO A 109 0.48 1.58 -1.98
C PRO A 109 -0.57 1.29 -3.07
N LEU A 110 -1.86 1.19 -2.71
CA LEU A 110 -2.93 0.96 -3.70
C LEU A 110 -3.44 2.23 -4.38
N ASP A 111 -3.16 3.41 -3.83
CA ASP A 111 -3.68 4.69 -4.35
C ASP A 111 -3.35 4.92 -5.84
N PRO A 112 -2.13 4.62 -6.36
CA PRO A 112 -1.84 4.78 -7.78
C PRO A 112 -2.74 3.94 -8.70
N TYR A 113 -3.12 2.74 -8.26
CA TYR A 113 -4.02 1.87 -9.05
C TYR A 113 -5.46 2.36 -8.99
N PHE A 114 -5.89 2.90 -7.85
CA PHE A 114 -7.20 3.54 -7.75
C PHE A 114 -7.28 4.84 -8.55
N ALA A 115 -6.17 5.57 -8.70
CA ALA A 115 -6.13 6.79 -9.51
C ALA A 115 -6.15 6.53 -11.02
N ASP A 116 -5.72 5.35 -11.48
CA ASP A 116 -5.76 5.00 -12.90
C ASP A 116 -7.18 4.63 -13.34
N GLU A 117 -7.76 5.46 -14.21
CA GLU A 117 -9.10 5.30 -14.78
C GLU A 117 -9.30 3.98 -15.53
N LYS A 118 -8.21 3.38 -16.03
CA LYS A 118 -8.28 2.10 -16.75
C LYS A 118 -8.42 0.92 -15.79
N VAL A 119 -8.05 1.07 -14.52
CA VAL A 119 -8.15 -0.03 -13.56
C VAL A 119 -9.62 -0.34 -13.27
N VAL A 120 -9.99 -1.60 -13.49
CA VAL A 120 -11.35 -2.10 -13.22
C VAL A 120 -11.38 -3.14 -12.10
N THR A 121 -10.27 -3.85 -11.89
CA THR A 121 -10.18 -4.89 -10.86
C THR A 121 -8.78 -4.92 -10.26
N ILE A 122 -8.72 -4.93 -8.93
CA ILE A 122 -7.50 -5.18 -8.16
C ILE A 122 -7.68 -6.50 -7.43
N ALA A 123 -6.79 -7.46 -7.68
CA ALA A 123 -6.77 -8.76 -7.01
C ALA A 123 -5.57 -8.83 -6.06
N LEU A 124 -5.84 -9.14 -4.80
CA LEU A 124 -4.87 -9.24 -3.71
C LEU A 124 -4.83 -10.69 -3.22
N GLU A 125 -3.67 -11.32 -3.32
CA GLU A 125 -3.41 -12.67 -2.84
C GLU A 125 -2.28 -12.60 -1.80
N GLY A 126 -2.66 -12.36 -0.55
CA GLY A 126 -1.70 -12.10 0.52
C GLY A 126 -0.85 -10.84 0.27
N VAL A 127 0.36 -10.82 0.84
CA VAL A 127 1.26 -9.65 0.84
C VAL A 127 2.12 -9.54 -0.43
N ASN A 128 2.36 -10.68 -1.09
CA ASN A 128 3.35 -10.79 -2.15
C ASN A 128 2.76 -10.76 -3.56
N LYS A 129 1.43 -10.87 -3.71
CA LYS A 129 0.81 -10.97 -5.02
C LYS A 129 -0.32 -9.97 -5.17
N LEU A 130 -0.05 -8.97 -6.00
CA LEU A 130 -0.98 -7.97 -6.46
C LEU A 130 -1.16 -8.15 -7.97
N SER A 131 -2.39 -8.30 -8.44
CA SER A 131 -2.71 -8.40 -9.87
C SER A 131 -3.76 -7.38 -10.23
N VAL A 132 -3.58 -6.70 -11.36
CA VAL A 132 -4.46 -5.59 -11.77
C VAL A 132 -5.00 -5.84 -13.16
N ARG A 133 -6.28 -5.54 -13.35
CA ARG A 133 -6.95 -5.59 -14.65
C ARG A 133 -7.23 -4.18 -15.15
N TYR A 134 -6.77 -3.88 -16.35
CA TYR A 134 -6.93 -2.59 -17.02
C TYR A 134 -7.97 -2.70 -18.14
N GLY A 135 -9.21 -2.28 -17.86
CA GLY A 135 -10.34 -2.34 -18.80
C GLY A 135 -11.16 -3.62 -18.73
N ALA A 136 -12.40 -3.54 -19.17
CA ALA A 136 -13.31 -4.68 -19.18
C ALA A 136 -12.83 -5.75 -20.16
N GLY A 137 -12.73 -7.00 -19.69
CA GLY A 137 -12.31 -8.15 -20.50
C GLY A 137 -10.80 -8.27 -20.74
N ALA A 138 -9.97 -7.40 -20.14
CA ALA A 138 -8.52 -7.55 -20.16
C ALA A 138 -8.05 -8.65 -19.20
N ASP A 139 -6.87 -9.20 -19.49
CA ASP A 139 -6.19 -10.13 -18.60
C ASP A 139 -5.62 -9.41 -17.36
N PHE A 140 -5.40 -10.18 -16.30
CA PHE A 140 -4.69 -9.67 -15.12
C PHE A 140 -3.20 -9.51 -15.42
N THR A 141 -2.64 -8.39 -15.01
CA THR A 141 -1.19 -8.14 -15.03
C THR A 141 -0.66 -8.21 -13.62
N LEU A 142 0.30 -9.11 -13.38
CA LEU A 142 1.01 -9.20 -12.11
C LEU A 142 1.78 -7.89 -11.87
N GLN A 143 1.69 -7.38 -10.65
CA GLN A 143 2.42 -6.21 -10.20
C GLN A 143 3.46 -6.62 -9.18
N GLU A 144 4.45 -5.76 -9.05
CA GLU A 144 5.45 -5.81 -7.99
C GLU A 144 4.80 -5.85 -6.60
N PRO A 145 5.34 -6.61 -5.62
CA PRO A 145 4.82 -6.64 -4.26
C PRO A 145 4.84 -5.26 -3.61
N VAL A 146 3.69 -4.71 -3.22
CA VAL A 146 3.64 -3.33 -2.69
C VAL A 146 3.48 -3.24 -1.17
N PHE A 147 3.17 -4.36 -0.51
CA PHE A 147 3.02 -4.41 0.93
C PHE A 147 4.31 -4.87 1.59
N GLU A 148 4.63 -4.28 2.74
CA GLU A 148 5.82 -4.63 3.51
C GLU A 148 5.62 -5.94 4.27
N ASP A 149 4.45 -6.09 4.89
CA ASP A 149 4.08 -7.25 5.68
C ASP A 149 2.55 -7.42 5.77
N ILE A 150 2.14 -8.47 6.49
CA ILE A 150 0.73 -8.81 6.67
C ILE A 150 -0.02 -7.78 7.53
N HIS A 151 0.69 -7.07 8.42
CA HIS A 151 0.08 -6.04 9.26
C HIS A 151 -0.22 -4.78 8.44
N HIS A 152 0.68 -4.40 7.54
CA HIS A 152 0.48 -3.34 6.56
C HIS A 152 -0.73 -3.67 5.68
N LEU A 153 -0.76 -4.84 5.04
CA LEU A 153 -1.91 -5.26 4.23
C LEU A 153 -3.23 -5.18 5.02
N ARG A 154 -3.28 -5.76 6.22
CA ARG A 154 -4.51 -5.75 7.07
C ARG A 154 -4.98 -4.35 7.42
N ARG A 155 -4.08 -3.39 7.66
CA ARG A 155 -4.43 -1.99 7.94
C ARG A 155 -5.12 -1.36 6.72
N ILE A 156 -4.58 -1.58 5.52
CA ILE A 156 -5.13 -1.06 4.27
C ILE A 156 -6.48 -1.71 3.96
N LEU A 157 -6.58 -3.04 4.07
CA LEU A 157 -7.81 -3.79 3.83
C LEU A 157 -8.94 -3.36 4.77
N ARG A 158 -8.67 -3.10 6.05
CA ARG A 158 -9.71 -2.61 6.98
C ARG A 158 -10.34 -1.30 6.51
N ARG A 159 -9.54 -0.33 6.05
CA ARG A 159 -10.05 0.94 5.52
C ARG A 159 -10.82 0.75 4.23
N LEU A 160 -10.32 -0.10 3.34
CA LEU A 160 -10.97 -0.44 2.08
C LEU A 160 -12.36 -1.05 2.31
N LEU A 161 -12.47 -2.02 3.22
CA LEU A 161 -13.73 -2.68 3.55
C LEU A 161 -14.71 -1.75 4.27
N GLN A 162 -14.21 -0.90 5.18
CA GLN A 162 -15.02 0.17 5.79
C GLN A 162 -15.60 1.11 4.73
N GLN A 163 -14.82 1.52 3.74
CA GLN A 163 -15.30 2.37 2.65
C GLN A 163 -16.30 1.64 1.73
N ALA A 164 -16.09 0.34 1.50
CA ALA A 164 -17.03 -0.50 0.75
C ALA A 164 -18.30 -0.86 1.55
N ASN A 165 -18.39 -0.45 2.82
CA ASN A 165 -19.44 -0.87 3.76
C ASN A 165 -19.60 -2.40 3.79
N ALA A 166 -18.48 -3.12 3.72
CA ALA A 166 -18.40 -4.55 3.73
C ALA A 166 -17.77 -5.03 5.05
N ASP A 167 -18.35 -6.06 5.66
CA ASP A 167 -17.79 -6.66 6.86
C ASP A 167 -16.67 -7.63 6.52
N PHE A 168 -15.54 -7.50 7.21
CA PHE A 168 -14.46 -8.47 7.12
C PHE A 168 -14.86 -9.76 7.86
N GLN A 169 -15.43 -10.72 7.13
CA GLN A 169 -15.68 -12.05 7.65
C GLN A 169 -14.46 -12.94 7.35
N LEU A 170 -13.61 -13.15 8.36
CA LEU A 170 -12.40 -13.98 8.28
C LEU A 170 -12.65 -15.43 7.83
N GLU A 171 -13.90 -15.89 7.83
CA GLU A 171 -14.28 -17.26 7.46
C GLU A 171 -14.45 -17.44 5.94
N LEU A 172 -14.43 -16.36 5.15
CA LEU A 172 -14.51 -16.43 3.70
C LEU A 172 -13.12 -16.52 3.08
N PRO A 173 -12.84 -17.55 2.23
CA PRO A 173 -11.54 -17.69 1.59
C PRO A 173 -11.27 -16.59 0.56
N ILE A 174 -12.33 -16.01 -0.01
CA ILE A 174 -12.27 -14.93 -0.99
C ILE A 174 -13.35 -13.90 -0.65
N ILE A 175 -12.95 -12.63 -0.62
CA ILE A 175 -13.84 -11.49 -0.42
C ILE A 175 -13.77 -10.63 -1.69
N GLU A 176 -14.92 -10.38 -2.32
CA GLU A 176 -15.02 -9.42 -3.43
C GLU A 176 -15.88 -8.25 -3.00
N VAL A 177 -15.37 -7.04 -3.21
CA VAL A 177 -16.05 -5.79 -2.85
C VAL A 177 -15.98 -4.77 -3.98
N GLY A 178 -17.07 -4.04 -4.16
CA GLY A 178 -17.12 -2.88 -5.05
C GLY A 178 -16.83 -1.59 -4.29
N LEU A 179 -16.02 -0.72 -4.87
CA LEU A 179 -15.77 0.64 -4.39
C LEU A 179 -16.14 1.66 -5.47
N MET A 180 -16.61 2.82 -5.02
CA MET A 180 -16.73 4.01 -5.87
C MET A 180 -15.52 4.90 -5.60
N VAL A 181 -14.67 5.07 -6.62
CA VAL A 181 -13.52 5.97 -6.60
C VAL A 181 -13.78 7.05 -7.64
N GLU A 182 -13.98 8.30 -7.22
CA GLU A 182 -14.30 9.42 -8.11
C GLU A 182 -15.46 9.10 -9.08
N ASP A 183 -16.57 8.56 -8.53
CA ASP A 183 -17.76 8.11 -9.27
C ASP A 183 -17.53 6.94 -10.26
N ARG A 184 -16.34 6.33 -10.27
CA ARG A 184 -16.03 5.13 -11.04
C ARG A 184 -16.10 3.87 -10.18
N PRO A 185 -16.79 2.80 -10.63
CA PRO A 185 -16.78 1.52 -9.94
C PRO A 185 -15.45 0.79 -10.15
N VAL A 186 -14.86 0.30 -9.07
CA VAL A 186 -13.69 -0.58 -9.08
C VAL A 186 -14.01 -1.81 -8.22
N SER A 187 -13.72 -3.01 -8.73
CA SER A 187 -13.80 -4.24 -7.92
C SER A 187 -12.46 -4.54 -7.26
N VAL A 188 -12.51 -4.97 -6.01
CA VAL A 188 -11.34 -5.49 -5.29
C VAL A 188 -11.64 -6.90 -4.83
N SER A 189 -10.81 -7.85 -5.27
CA SER A 189 -10.86 -9.25 -4.85
C SER A 189 -9.70 -9.53 -3.90
N ILE A 190 -10.01 -10.13 -2.76
CA ILE A 190 -9.05 -10.41 -1.69
C ILE A 190 -9.11 -11.90 -1.42
N ALA A 191 -8.03 -12.61 -1.69
CA ALA A 191 -7.82 -13.98 -1.24
C ALA A 191 -6.97 -13.93 0.04
N VAL A 192 -7.57 -14.35 1.16
CA VAL A 192 -6.87 -14.45 2.44
C VAL A 192 -6.43 -15.91 2.61
N PRO A 193 -5.12 -16.18 2.80
CA PRO A 193 -4.64 -17.54 3.05
C PRO A 193 -5.10 -18.10 4.40
#